data_AF-A0A347UK95-F1
#
_entry.id   AF-A0A347UK95-F1
#
_cell.length_a   1.000
_cell.length_b   1.000
_cell.length_c   1.000
_cell.angle_alpha   90.00
_cell.angle_beta   90.00
_cell.angle_gamma   90.00
#
_symmetry.space_group_name_H-M   'P 1'
#
loop_
_entity.id
_entity.type
_entity.pdbx_description
1 polymer ?
#
loop_
_entity_poly.entity_id
_entity_poly.type
_entity_poly.pdbx_seq_one_letter_code
_entity_poly.pdbx_strand_id
1 'polypeptide(L)'
;MTEKLQDNESILSGQWDFKDGAVIQDADCKRIEWLTNSFLQLVGVSGENWAALYLNPEDGSYWLLTYPNSDWHGGGPPQLKRVPKKDDLNDYPDLSKLWVA
;
A
#
# COMPACT_ATOMS: atom_id res chain seq x y z
N MET A 1 12.69 -4.11 11.40
CA MET A 1 13.37 -3.26 10.41
C MET A 1 12.46 -2.09 10.11
N THR A 2 13.01 -0.87 10.15
CA THR A 2 12.30 0.40 9.89
C THR A 2 12.96 1.05 8.68
N GLU A 3 12.71 0.48 7.51
CA GLU A 3 13.35 0.91 6.26
C GLU A 3 12.35 1.67 5.40
N LYS A 4 12.72 2.91 5.07
CA LYS A 4 11.96 3.79 4.18
C LYS A 4 11.92 3.24 2.76
N LEU A 5 11.06 3.83 1.92
CA LEU A 5 10.99 3.50 0.50
C LEU A 5 12.27 3.95 -0.21
N GLN A 6 12.73 3.16 -1.18
CA GLN A 6 13.88 3.49 -2.01
C GLN A 6 13.42 4.12 -3.33
N ASP A 7 14.21 5.02 -3.91
CA ASP A 7 13.83 5.76 -5.13
C ASP A 7 13.53 4.86 -6.34
N ASN A 8 14.17 3.69 -6.40
CA ASN A 8 14.00 2.67 -7.44
C ASN A 8 12.88 1.67 -7.12
N GLU A 9 12.25 1.77 -5.97
CA GLU A 9 11.14 0.91 -5.58
C GLU A 9 9.84 1.42 -6.22
N SER A 10 9.08 0.50 -6.81
CA SER A 10 7.78 0.80 -7.43
C SER A 10 6.65 -0.06 -6.88
N ILE A 11 6.98 -1.22 -6.30
CA ILE A 11 6.03 -2.15 -5.69
C ILE A 11 6.72 -2.78 -4.48
N LEU A 12 6.01 -2.81 -3.35
CA LEU A 12 6.32 -3.57 -2.15
C LEU A 12 5.11 -4.44 -1.84
N SER A 13 5.28 -5.77 -1.87
CA SER A 13 4.18 -6.71 -1.67
C SER A 13 4.51 -7.68 -0.57
N GLY A 14 3.74 -7.63 0.52
CA GLY A 14 3.84 -8.66 1.54
C GLY A 14 3.45 -10.02 0.97
N GLN A 15 3.98 -11.07 1.58
CA GLN A 15 3.60 -12.45 1.33
C GLN A 15 3.12 -13.10 2.63
N TRP A 16 2.13 -13.97 2.49
CA TRP A 16 1.65 -14.84 3.56
C TRP A 16 2.06 -16.27 3.25
N ASP A 17 2.80 -16.87 4.16
CA ASP A 17 3.07 -18.30 4.16
C ASP A 17 2.10 -19.00 5.11
N PHE A 18 1.41 -20.03 4.63
CA PHE A 18 0.58 -20.89 5.48
C PHE A 18 1.43 -22.05 5.99
N LYS A 19 1.79 -22.04 7.27
CA LYS A 19 2.53 -23.13 7.93
C LYS A 19 1.81 -23.55 9.19
N ASP A 20 1.58 -24.86 9.34
CA ASP A 20 0.96 -25.47 10.51
C ASP A 20 -0.39 -24.84 10.94
N GLY A 21 -1.21 -24.45 9.96
CA GLY A 21 -2.52 -23.84 10.20
C GLY A 21 -2.47 -22.36 10.63
N ALA A 22 -1.28 -21.75 10.66
CA ALA A 22 -1.08 -20.34 10.94
C ALA A 22 -0.64 -19.57 9.69
N VAL A 23 -1.02 -18.29 9.64
CA VAL A 23 -0.52 -17.32 8.66
C VAL A 23 0.78 -16.74 9.20
N ILE A 24 1.86 -16.88 8.44
CA ILE A 24 3.14 -16.24 8.70
C ILE A 24 3.29 -15.07 7.73
N GLN A 25 3.29 -13.86 8.28
CA GLN A 25 3.61 -12.65 7.55
C GLN A 25 5.11 -12.50 7.38
N ASP A 26 5.54 -12.14 6.18
CA ASP A 26 6.93 -11.86 5.88
C ASP A 26 7.41 -10.48 6.40
N ALA A 27 8.66 -10.15 6.09
CA ALA A 27 9.26 -8.87 6.47
C ALA A 27 8.60 -7.69 5.75
N ASP A 28 8.12 -7.89 4.52
CA ASP A 28 7.50 -6.84 3.71
C ASP A 28 6.12 -6.45 4.24
N CYS A 29 5.31 -7.39 4.75
CA CYS A 29 4.08 -7.08 5.50
C CYS A 29 4.37 -6.09 6.63
N LYS A 30 5.37 -6.41 7.46
CA LYS A 30 5.76 -5.57 8.61
C LYS A 30 6.34 -4.23 8.17
N ARG A 31 7.07 -4.20 7.05
CA ARG A 31 7.61 -2.95 6.49
C ARG A 31 6.48 -2.06 5.98
N ILE A 32 5.50 -2.61 5.26
CA ILE A 32 4.32 -1.88 4.79
C ILE A 32 3.54 -1.31 5.98
N GLU A 33 3.27 -2.12 7.00
CA GLU A 33 2.60 -1.67 8.23
C GLU A 33 3.35 -0.53 8.92
N TRP A 34 4.68 -0.61 9.00
CA TRP A 34 5.48 0.48 9.57
C TRP A 34 5.41 1.74 8.71
N LEU A 35 5.55 1.60 7.39
CA LEU A 35 5.49 2.71 6.44
C LEU A 35 4.16 3.45 6.54
N THR A 36 3.03 2.75 6.51
CA THR A 36 1.70 3.36 6.53
C THR A 36 1.33 3.96 7.89
N ASN A 37 1.82 3.39 8.99
CA ASN A 37 1.51 3.88 10.34
C ASN A 37 2.46 4.98 10.83
N SER A 38 3.69 5.05 10.32
CA SER A 38 4.76 5.87 10.93
C SER A 38 5.45 6.85 9.99
N PHE A 39 5.38 6.65 8.67
CA PHE A 39 6.19 7.41 7.72
C PHE A 39 5.37 8.09 6.63
N LEU A 40 4.55 7.31 5.94
CA LEU A 40 3.69 7.79 4.87
C LEU A 40 2.52 8.60 5.42
N GLN A 41 2.14 9.65 4.69
CA GLN A 41 1.00 10.48 5.03
C GLN A 41 -0.23 9.99 4.30
N LEU A 42 -1.28 9.62 5.05
CA LEU A 42 -2.56 9.24 4.45
C LEU A 42 -3.19 10.45 3.75
N VAL A 43 -3.46 10.30 2.45
CA VAL A 43 -4.13 11.31 1.61
C VAL A 43 -5.63 11.04 1.58
N GLY A 44 -6.02 9.78 1.47
CA GLY A 44 -7.42 9.38 1.44
C GLY A 44 -7.60 7.87 1.40
N VAL A 45 -8.83 7.44 1.69
CA VAL A 45 -9.24 6.03 1.62
C VAL A 45 -10.35 5.89 0.61
N SER A 46 -10.34 4.78 -0.14
CA SER A 46 -11.44 4.42 -1.00
C SER A 46 -12.47 3.64 -0.19
N GLY A 47 -13.68 4.18 -0.12
CA GLY A 47 -14.78 3.55 0.63
C GLY A 47 -15.28 2.26 -0.01
N GLU A 48 -15.05 2.08 -1.31
CA GLU A 48 -15.59 0.96 -2.10
C GLU A 48 -14.53 -0.13 -2.34
N ASN A 49 -13.26 0.25 -2.52
CA ASN A 49 -12.23 -0.66 -3.02
C ASN A 49 -11.18 -1.07 -1.99
N TRP A 50 -11.40 -0.78 -0.71
CA TRP A 50 -10.48 -1.15 0.38
C TRP A 50 -9.03 -0.72 0.11
N ALA A 51 -8.89 0.43 -0.56
CA ALA A 51 -7.61 0.99 -0.96
C ALA A 51 -7.35 2.31 -0.22
N ALA A 52 -6.08 2.67 -0.06
CA ALA A 52 -5.71 3.94 0.54
C ALA A 52 -4.56 4.59 -0.24
N LEU A 53 -4.69 5.88 -0.51
CA LEU A 53 -3.65 6.67 -1.14
C LEU A 53 -2.82 7.34 -0.07
N TYR A 54 -1.50 7.21 -0.20
CA TYR A 54 -0.51 7.80 0.67
C TYR A 54 0.44 8.71 -0.11
N LEU A 55 1.00 9.69 0.56
CA LEU A 55 2.07 10.55 0.09
C LEU A 55 3.34 10.22 0.86
N ASN A 56 4.44 10.01 0.15
CA ASN A 56 5.78 9.97 0.74
C ASN A 56 6.24 11.42 0.97
N PRO A 57 6.44 11.85 2.22
CA PRO A 57 6.82 13.24 2.51
C PRO A 57 8.26 13.58 2.10
N GLU A 58 9.11 12.60 1.79
CA GLU A 58 10.51 12.86 1.43
C GLU A 58 10.72 13.24 -0.04
N ASP A 59 9.99 12.59 -0.94
CA ASP A 59 10.16 12.76 -2.39
C ASP A 59 8.87 13.22 -3.10
N GLY A 60 7.76 13.35 -2.36
CA GLY A 60 6.45 13.72 -2.89
C GLY A 60 5.78 12.63 -3.73
N SER A 61 6.30 11.40 -3.72
CA SER A 61 5.70 10.31 -4.48
C SER A 61 4.41 9.80 -3.85
N TYR A 62 3.43 9.48 -4.69
CA TYR A 62 2.18 8.86 -4.25
C TYR A 62 2.29 7.33 -4.25
N TRP A 63 1.68 6.70 -3.25
CA TRP A 63 1.68 5.26 -3.06
C TRP A 63 0.27 4.76 -2.73
N LEU A 64 -0.19 3.78 -3.49
CA LEU A 64 -1.49 3.14 -3.30
C LEU A 64 -1.30 1.86 -2.51
N LEU A 65 -1.99 1.77 -1.37
CA LEU A 65 -2.15 0.56 -0.59
C LEU A 65 -3.37 -0.22 -1.10
N THR A 66 -3.18 -1.48 -1.45
CA THR A 66 -4.23 -2.43 -1.83
C THR A 66 -4.01 -3.79 -1.17
N TYR A 67 -5.01 -4.67 -1.31
CA TYR A 67 -4.96 -6.05 -0.84
C TYR A 67 -5.34 -6.99 -1.99
N PRO A 68 -4.38 -7.36 -2.88
CA PRO A 68 -4.68 -8.12 -4.10
C PRO A 68 -5.35 -9.48 -3.86
N ASN A 69 -5.16 -10.04 -2.66
CA ASN A 69 -5.76 -11.30 -2.23
C ASN A 69 -6.80 -11.08 -1.12
N SER A 70 -7.59 -9.99 -1.20
CA SER A 70 -8.61 -9.64 -0.20
C SER A 70 -9.67 -10.72 0.03
N ASP A 71 -9.85 -11.61 -0.95
CA ASP A 71 -10.76 -12.75 -0.85
C ASP A 71 -10.27 -13.85 0.12
N TRP A 72 -9.02 -13.79 0.58
CA TRP A 72 -8.51 -14.73 1.58
C TRP A 72 -9.09 -14.42 2.96
N HIS A 73 -9.34 -15.46 3.75
CA HIS A 73 -9.71 -15.27 5.15
C HIS A 73 -8.66 -14.41 5.88
N GLY A 74 -9.07 -13.21 6.31
CA GLY A 74 -8.19 -12.22 6.91
C GLY A 74 -7.75 -11.07 6.00
N GLY A 75 -8.20 -11.01 4.74
CA GLY A 75 -7.97 -9.89 3.83
C GLY A 75 -6.68 -9.93 3.02
N GLY A 76 -5.87 -10.99 3.17
CA GLY A 76 -4.63 -11.19 2.40
C GLY A 76 -3.49 -10.22 2.76
N PRO A 77 -2.29 -10.43 2.19
CA PRO A 77 -1.16 -9.54 2.43
C PRO A 77 -1.36 -8.17 1.78
N PRO A 78 -0.88 -7.09 2.43
CA PRO A 78 -0.91 -5.76 1.87
C PRO A 78 0.10 -5.59 0.72
N GLN A 79 -0.22 -4.69 -0.20
CA GLN A 79 0.68 -4.23 -1.26
C GLN A 79 0.70 -2.71 -1.31
N LEU A 80 1.89 -2.12 -1.33
CA LEU A 80 2.11 -0.72 -1.70
C LEU A 80 2.63 -0.65 -3.14
N LYS A 81 1.97 0.15 -3.96
CA LYS A 81 2.37 0.41 -5.36
C LYS A 81 2.53 1.90 -5.59
N ARG A 82 3.66 2.31 -6.17
CA ARG A 82 3.90 3.70 -6.55
C ARG A 82 2.94 4.12 -7.67
N VAL A 83 2.39 5.32 -7.53
CA VAL A 83 1.44 5.93 -8.47
C VAL A 83 2.14 7.12 -9.13
N PRO A 84 2.73 6.96 -10.33
CA PRO A 84 3.48 8.03 -10.98
C PRO A 84 2.59 9.12 -11.60
N LYS A 85 1.33 8.82 -11.89
CA LYS A 85 0.37 9.77 -12.46
C LYS A 85 -1.06 9.48 -12.01
N LYS A 86 -1.88 10.52 -12.00
CA LYS A 86 -3.30 10.47 -11.64
C LYS A 86 -4.10 9.38 -12.39
N ASP A 87 -3.80 9.16 -13.68
CA ASP A 87 -4.51 8.17 -14.51
C ASP A 87 -4.37 6.73 -14.00
N ASP A 88 -3.34 6.44 -13.21
CA ASP A 88 -3.16 5.11 -12.62
C ASP A 88 -4.13 4.86 -11.44
N LEU A 89 -4.96 5.86 -11.08
CA LEU A 89 -6.04 5.78 -10.09
C LEU A 89 -7.44 5.75 -10.74
N ASN A 90 -7.56 5.41 -12.03
CA ASN A 90 -8.86 5.40 -12.72
C ASN A 90 -9.89 4.44 -12.08
N ASP A 91 -9.41 3.35 -11.48
CA ASP A 91 -10.25 2.40 -10.74
C ASP A 91 -10.65 2.91 -9.34
N TYR A 92 -10.08 4.05 -8.91
CA TYR A 92 -10.28 4.69 -7.61
C TYR A 92 -10.67 6.17 -7.79
N PRO A 93 -11.86 6.46 -8.34
CA PRO A 93 -12.25 7.81 -8.76
C PRO A 93 -12.37 8.80 -7.59
N ASP A 94 -12.63 8.31 -6.38
CA ASP A 94 -12.58 9.05 -5.12
C ASP A 94 -11.15 9.45 -4.75
N LEU A 95 -10.19 8.55 -4.85
CA LEU A 95 -8.77 8.84 -4.61
C LEU A 95 -8.15 9.71 -5.70
N SER A 96 -8.53 9.51 -6.96
CA SER A 96 -8.07 10.31 -8.11
C SER A 96 -8.40 11.80 -7.97
N LYS A 97 -9.51 12.14 -7.29
CA LYS A 97 -9.89 13.53 -7.01
C LYS A 97 -8.99 14.21 -5.97
N LEU A 98 -8.29 13.44 -5.15
CA LEU A 98 -7.38 13.92 -4.11
C LEU A 98 -5.95 14.13 -4.62
N TRP A 99 -5.67 13.74 -5.87
CA TRP A 99 -4.39 13.98 -6.52
C TRP A 99 -4.15 15.48 -6.71
N VAL A 100 -3.01 15.97 -6.23
CA VAL A 100 -2.53 17.33 -6.47
C VAL A 100 -1.27 17.23 -7.32
N ALA A 101 -1.31 17.82 -8.52
CA ALA A 101 -0.21 17.81 -9.48
C ALA A 101 0.75 18.99 -9.25
#